data_AF-A0A4P6UVA7-F1
#
_entry.id   AF-A0A4P6UVA7-F1
#
_cell.length_a   1.000
_cell.length_b   1.000
_cell.length_c   1.000
_cell.angle_alpha   90.00
_cell.angle_beta   90.00
_cell.angle_gamma   90.00
#
_symmetry.space_group_name_H-M   'P 1'
#
loop_
_entity.id
_entity.type
_entity.pdbx_description
1 polymer ?
#
loop_
_entity_poly.entity_id
_entity_poly.type
_entity_poly.pdbx_seq_one_letter_code
_entity_poly.pdbx_strand_id
1 'polypeptide(L)'
;MIRLSWLISLAITFFGFLIVNQLFETEVSGTTGNLGFICMIFLFPFILLSLFTTFRYFLTVVRIGKNRGKWLVIYGGLLLTAFFLYLFMDMKNSIGASLFEISEETGQLYFDVYTFGLIHSISGVLGALYGSFNPKTQEIDERPSK
;
A
#
# COMPACT_ATOMS: atom_id res chain seq x y z
N MET A 1 11.29 1.21 16.34
CA MET A 1 11.55 0.10 15.39
C MET A 1 10.50 0.01 14.28
N ILE A 2 9.19 -0.08 14.57
CA ILE A 2 8.15 -0.29 13.52
C ILE A 2 8.14 0.75 12.38
N ARG A 3 8.48 2.02 12.65
CA ARG A 3 8.57 3.09 11.65
C ARG A 3 9.59 2.79 10.55
N LEU A 4 10.79 2.36 10.94
CA LEU A 4 11.88 2.12 10.00
C LEU A 4 11.60 0.88 9.16
N SER A 5 11.14 -0.20 9.79
CA SER A 5 10.74 -1.43 9.10
C SER A 5 9.63 -1.19 8.08
N TRP A 6 8.65 -0.36 8.43
CA TRP A 6 7.58 0.06 7.53
C TRP A 6 8.10 0.87 6.33
N LEU A 7 8.95 1.88 6.56
CA LEU A 7 9.53 2.68 5.47
C LEU A 7 10.40 1.85 4.54
N ILE A 8 11.20 0.93 5.07
CA ILE A 8 12.02 0.00 4.26
C ILE A 8 11.12 -0.90 3.43
N SER A 9 10.06 -1.47 4.03
CA SER A 9 9.13 -2.34 3.29
C SER A 9 8.39 -1.58 2.19
N LEU A 10 8.01 -0.32 2.42
CA LEU A 10 7.40 0.56 1.42
C LEU A 10 8.38 0.85 0.28
N ALA A 11 9.64 1.15 0.59
CA ALA A 11 10.66 1.43 -0.42
C ALA A 11 10.90 0.20 -1.31
N ILE A 12 11.08 -0.99 -0.71
CA ILE A 12 11.30 -2.23 -1.46
C ILE A 12 10.12 -2.52 -2.39
N THR A 13 8.88 -2.41 -1.91
CA THR A 13 7.71 -2.67 -2.78
C THR A 13 7.49 -1.57 -3.81
N PHE A 14 7.77 -0.32 -3.48
CA PHE A 14 7.70 0.79 -4.43
C PHE A 14 8.66 0.59 -5.60
N PHE A 15 9.94 0.32 -5.32
CA PHE A 15 10.91 0.01 -6.38
C PHE A 15 10.54 -1.27 -7.12
N GLY A 16 9.99 -2.26 -6.43
CA GLY A 16 9.46 -3.47 -7.05
C GLY A 16 8.36 -3.18 -8.07
N PHE A 17 7.39 -2.31 -7.75
CA PHE A 17 6.35 -1.87 -8.69
C PHE A 17 6.96 -1.22 -9.93
N LEU A 18 7.91 -0.29 -9.75
CA LEU A 18 8.56 0.40 -10.87
C LEU A 18 9.34 -0.57 -11.78
N ILE A 19 10.08 -1.52 -11.18
CA ILE A 19 10.84 -2.52 -11.94
C ILE A 19 9.89 -3.44 -12.71
N VAL A 20 8.84 -3.93 -12.06
CA VAL A 20 7.86 -4.80 -12.71
C VAL A 20 7.17 -4.07 -13.86
N ASN A 21 6.79 -2.81 -13.67
CA ASN A 21 6.20 -1.99 -14.73
C ASN A 21 7.11 -1.87 -15.96
N GLN A 22 8.40 -1.55 -15.76
CA GLN A 22 9.36 -1.48 -16.88
C GLN A 22 9.58 -2.83 -17.59
N LEU A 23 9.48 -3.94 -16.86
CA LEU A 23 9.63 -5.28 -17.44
C LEU A 23 8.39 -5.75 -18.19
N PHE A 24 7.21 -5.19 -17.90
CA PHE A 24 6.02 -5.39 -18.72
C PHE A 24 6.16 -4.71 -20.09
N GLU A 25 6.86 -3.58 -20.18
CA GLU A 25 7.11 -2.83 -21.44
C GLU A 25 8.20 -3.45 -22.34
N THR A 26 8.94 -4.44 -21.85
CA THR A 26 10.06 -5.04 -22.59
C THR A 26 9.62 -6.30 -23.32
N GLU A 27 9.23 -6.20 -24.59
CA GLU A 27 9.03 -7.37 -25.45
C GLU A 27 10.37 -8.07 -25.72
N VAL A 28 10.54 -9.31 -25.24
CA VAL A 28 11.67 -10.14 -25.63
C VAL A 28 11.30 -10.94 -26.87
N SER A 29 11.80 -10.48 -28.01
CA SER A 29 11.65 -11.14 -29.30
C SER A 29 11.99 -12.63 -29.22
N GLY A 30 10.99 -13.49 -29.38
CA GLY A 30 11.16 -14.96 -29.48
C GLY A 30 10.84 -15.78 -28.23
N THR A 31 10.31 -15.20 -27.14
CA THR A 31 9.92 -15.95 -25.94
C THR A 31 8.45 -15.73 -25.60
N THR A 32 7.69 -16.82 -25.35
CA THR A 32 6.24 -16.79 -25.06
C THR A 32 5.89 -16.42 -23.61
N GLY A 33 6.71 -15.63 -22.93
CA GLY A 33 6.52 -15.28 -21.52
C GLY A 33 6.83 -13.83 -21.22
N ASN A 34 5.91 -13.13 -20.55
CA ASN A 34 6.11 -11.77 -20.10
C ASN A 34 7.01 -11.76 -18.84
N LEU A 35 8.22 -11.18 -18.95
CA LEU A 35 9.17 -11.05 -17.84
C LEU A 35 8.58 -10.31 -16.63
N GLY A 36 7.71 -9.33 -16.88
CA GLY A 36 6.94 -8.64 -15.84
C GLY A 36 6.08 -9.59 -15.01
N PHE A 37 5.47 -10.60 -15.62
CA PHE A 37 4.67 -11.60 -14.89
C PHE A 37 5.52 -12.48 -13.96
N ILE A 38 6.72 -12.88 -14.40
CA ILE A 38 7.65 -13.65 -13.55
C ILE A 38 8.09 -12.78 -12.36
N CYS A 39 8.45 -11.53 -12.60
CA CYS A 39 8.83 -10.61 -11.53
C CYS A 39 7.67 -10.27 -10.57
N MET A 40 6.42 -10.23 -11.05
CA MET A 40 5.24 -10.12 -10.19
C MET A 40 5.20 -11.26 -9.16
N ILE A 41 5.41 -12.52 -9.58
CA ILE A 41 5.35 -13.67 -8.68
C ILE A 41 6.35 -13.51 -7.52
N PHE A 42 7.55 -13.01 -7.82
CA PHE A 42 8.56 -12.74 -6.80
C PHE A 42 8.25 -11.50 -5.95
N LEU A 43 7.61 -10.48 -6.52
CA LEU A 43 7.23 -9.25 -5.83
C LEU A 43 6.05 -9.46 -4.87
N PHE A 44 5.11 -10.33 -5.22
CA PHE A 44 3.87 -10.58 -4.47
C PHE A 44 4.07 -10.81 -2.95
N PRO A 45 4.97 -11.67 -2.46
CA PRO A 45 5.21 -11.83 -1.02
C PRO A 45 5.67 -10.53 -0.34
N PHE A 46 6.45 -9.69 -1.03
CA PHE A 46 6.88 -8.39 -0.51
C PHE A 46 5.72 -7.41 -0.45
N ILE A 47 4.81 -7.42 -1.44
CA ILE A 47 3.58 -6.62 -1.41
C ILE A 47 2.77 -6.98 -0.17
N LEU A 48 2.50 -8.27 0.06
CA LEU A 48 1.76 -8.72 1.23
C LEU A 48 2.42 -8.27 2.53
N LEU A 49 3.74 -8.39 2.64
CA LEU A 49 4.49 -7.95 3.81
C LEU A 49 4.41 -6.43 4.00
N SER A 50 4.53 -5.65 2.93
CA SER A 50 4.46 -4.18 2.97
C SER A 50 3.06 -3.68 3.32
N LEU A 51 2.03 -4.33 2.80
CA LEU A 51 0.64 -4.08 3.19
C LEU A 51 0.41 -4.43 4.66
N PHE A 52 0.88 -5.58 5.13
CA PHE A 52 0.72 -5.99 6.53
C PHE A 52 1.46 -5.05 7.49
N THR A 53 2.69 -4.66 7.17
CA THR A 53 3.45 -3.71 7.99
C THR A 53 2.82 -2.31 7.97
N THR A 54 2.26 -1.88 6.84
CA THR A 54 1.47 -0.62 6.74
C THR A 54 0.25 -0.67 7.65
N PHE A 55 -0.54 -1.75 7.58
CA PHE A 55 -1.66 -1.97 8.49
C PHE A 55 -1.21 -1.88 9.96
N ARG A 56 -0.16 -2.62 10.33
CA ARG A 56 0.38 -2.67 11.70
C ARG A 56 0.91 -1.31 12.17
N TYR A 57 1.51 -0.54 11.27
CA TYR A 57 2.03 0.79 11.57
C TYR A 57 0.87 1.72 11.95
N PHE A 58 -0.14 1.87 11.09
CA PHE A 58 -1.27 2.77 11.33
C PHE A 58 -2.14 2.31 12.51
N LEU A 59 -2.31 0.99 12.69
CA LEU A 59 -2.90 0.40 13.89
C LEU A 59 -2.21 0.91 15.17
N THR A 60 -0.88 0.89 15.18
CA THR A 60 -0.08 1.30 16.34
C THR A 60 -0.15 2.82 16.56
N VAL A 61 -0.06 3.60 15.47
CA VAL A 61 -0.15 5.06 15.52
C VAL A 61 -1.48 5.52 16.12
N VAL A 62 -2.60 4.95 15.68
CA VAL A 62 -3.93 5.31 16.18
C VAL A 62 -4.15 4.83 17.61
N ARG A 63 -3.61 3.66 18.00
CA ARG A 63 -3.74 3.17 19.38
C ARG A 63 -3.05 4.06 20.42
N ILE A 64 -1.91 4.65 20.06
CA ILE A 64 -1.10 5.48 20.97
C ILE A 64 -1.47 6.98 20.84
N GLY A 65 -2.06 7.37 19.71
CA GLY A 65 -2.39 8.76 19.41
C GLY A 65 -3.55 9.34 20.25
N LYS A 66 -3.49 10.64 20.51
CA LYS A 66 -4.61 11.41 21.09
C LYS A 66 -5.81 11.41 20.13
N ASN A 67 -7.01 11.58 20.67
CA ASN A 67 -8.26 11.50 19.90
C ASN A 67 -8.29 12.36 18.62
N ARG A 68 -7.80 13.61 18.69
CA ARG A 68 -7.69 14.50 17.51
C ARG A 68 -6.74 13.94 16.43
N GLY A 69 -5.61 13.36 16.84
CA GLY A 69 -4.65 12.75 15.92
C GLY A 69 -5.20 11.49 15.23
N LYS A 70 -6.03 10.70 15.93
CA LYS A 70 -6.70 9.53 15.35
C LYS A 70 -7.58 9.92 14.17
N TRP A 71 -8.45 10.91 14.37
CA TRP A 71 -9.35 11.40 13.32
C TRP A 71 -8.59 12.02 12.15
N LEU A 72 -7.51 12.76 12.42
CA LEU A 72 -6.67 13.32 11.35
C LEU A 72 -6.06 12.22 10.48
N VAL A 73 -5.54 11.13 11.09
CA VAL A 73 -4.99 9.99 10.35
C VAL A 73 -6.07 9.28 9.53
N ILE A 74 -7.26 9.07 10.08
CA ILE A 74 -8.37 8.40 9.38
C ILE A 74 -8.87 9.25 8.22
N TYR A 75 -9.21 10.52 8.44
CA TYR A 75 -9.71 11.39 7.39
C TYR A 75 -8.64 11.69 6.33
N GLY A 76 -7.39 11.90 6.75
CA GLY A 76 -6.27 12.06 5.83
C GLY A 76 -6.05 10.81 4.97
N GLY A 77 -6.13 9.62 5.57
CA GLY A 77 -6.04 8.35 4.86
C GLY A 77 -7.20 8.11 3.89
N LEU A 78 -8.43 8.46 4.26
CA LEU A 78 -9.60 8.39 3.38
C LEU A 78 -9.47 9.36 2.20
N LEU A 79 -9.04 10.60 2.45
CA LEU A 79 -8.80 11.60 1.41
C LEU A 79 -7.73 11.12 0.43
N LEU A 80 -6.61 10.59 0.94
CA LEU A 80 -5.53 10.05 0.12
C LEU A 80 -5.99 8.82 -0.68
N THR A 81 -6.83 7.97 -0.10
CA THR A 81 -7.43 6.83 -0.80
C THR A 81 -8.34 7.29 -1.93
N ALA A 82 -9.19 8.28 -1.69
CA ALA A 82 -10.05 8.85 -2.73
C ALA A 82 -9.22 9.49 -3.86
N PHE A 83 -8.12 10.17 -3.52
CA PHE A 83 -7.19 10.75 -4.48
C PHE A 83 -6.55 9.68 -5.38
N PHE A 84 -5.98 8.61 -4.80
CA PHE A 84 -5.40 7.53 -5.61
C PHE A 84 -6.45 6.75 -6.40
N LEU A 85 -7.65 6.58 -5.84
CA LEU A 85 -8.76 5.94 -6.56
C LEU A 85 -9.17 6.74 -7.79
N TYR A 86 -9.23 8.08 -7.67
CA TYR A 86 -9.49 8.96 -8.79
C TYR A 86 -8.44 8.80 -9.90
N LEU A 87 -7.15 8.85 -9.55
CA LEU A 87 -6.06 8.68 -10.52
C LEU A 87 -6.05 7.29 -11.17
N PHE A 88 -6.33 6.24 -10.39
CA PHE A 88 -6.46 4.88 -10.89
C PHE A 88 -7.59 4.77 -11.93
N MET A 89 -8.75 5.37 -11.65
CA MET A 89 -9.90 5.35 -12.57
C MET A 89 -9.64 6.17 -13.83
N ASP A 90 -8.96 7.32 -13.71
CA ASP A 90 -8.55 8.13 -14.86
C ASP A 90 -7.62 7.35 -15.79
N MET A 91 -6.59 6.72 -15.22
CA MET A 91 -5.65 5.89 -15.98
C MET A 91 -6.33 4.67 -16.61
N LYS A 92 -7.20 3.96 -15.86
CA LYS A 92 -8.00 2.86 -16.40
C LYS A 92 -8.81 3.29 -17.62
N ASN A 93 -9.45 4.47 -17.55
CA ASN A 93 -10.27 4.99 -18.63
C ASN A 93 -9.42 5.45 -19.83
N SER A 94 -8.22 6.01 -19.60
CA SER A 94 -7.35 6.47 -20.68
C SER A 94 -6.79 5.34 -21.53
N ILE A 95 -6.50 4.19 -20.93
CA ILE A 95 -5.96 3.02 -21.63
C ILE A 95 -7.05 2.06 -22.14
N GLY A 96 -8.33 2.33 -21.84
CA GLY A 96 -9.44 1.47 -22.25
C GLY A 96 -9.43 0.05 -21.63
N ALA A 97 -8.66 -0.16 -20.57
CA ALA A 97 -8.42 -1.49 -20.01
C ALA A 97 -9.63 -2.06 -19.25
N SER A 98 -9.81 -3.37 -19.39
CA SER A 98 -10.67 -4.17 -18.53
C SER A 98 -9.97 -4.49 -17.21
N LEU A 99 -10.70 -4.43 -16.08
CA LEU A 99 -10.15 -4.77 -14.75
C LEU A 99 -9.90 -6.27 -14.53
N PHE A 100 -10.29 -7.11 -15.49
CA PHE A 100 -10.21 -8.57 -15.37
C PHE A 100 -9.30 -9.20 -16.43
N GLU A 101 -8.75 -8.42 -17.34
CA GLU A 101 -7.79 -8.90 -18.33
C GLU A 101 -6.38 -8.57 -17.86
N ILE A 102 -5.49 -9.55 -17.92
CA ILE A 102 -4.06 -9.37 -17.65
C ILE A 102 -3.35 -9.38 -19.01
N SER A 103 -3.31 -8.23 -19.65
CA SER A 103 -2.52 -7.91 -20.84
C SER A 103 -1.36 -6.96 -20.51
N GLU A 104 -0.49 -6.70 -21.48
CA GLU A 104 0.59 -5.72 -21.36
C GLU A 104 0.06 -4.30 -21.03
N GLU A 105 -1.02 -3.88 -21.70
CA GLU A 105 -1.70 -2.61 -21.45
C GLU A 105 -2.26 -2.54 -20.02
N THR A 106 -2.79 -3.64 -19.49
CA THR A 106 -3.26 -3.68 -18.09
C THR A 106 -2.11 -3.82 -17.08
N GLY A 107 -0.93 -4.27 -17.51
CA GLY A 107 0.27 -4.32 -16.67
C GLY A 107 0.63 -2.94 -16.14
N GLN A 108 0.52 -1.93 -16.99
CA GLN A 108 0.68 -0.52 -16.62
C GLN A 108 -0.37 -0.09 -15.58
N LEU A 109 -1.61 -0.57 -15.68
CA LEU A 109 -2.64 -0.28 -14.68
C LEU A 109 -2.31 -0.89 -13.31
N TYR A 110 -1.83 -2.14 -13.26
CA TYR A 110 -1.60 -2.85 -12.00
C TYR A 110 -0.28 -2.49 -11.30
N PHE A 111 0.74 -2.09 -12.05
CA PHE A 111 2.08 -1.80 -11.51
C PHE A 111 2.46 -0.32 -11.54
N ASP A 112 1.47 0.57 -11.57
CA ASP A 112 1.69 2.00 -11.48
C ASP A 112 1.76 2.52 -10.02
N VAL A 113 2.34 3.71 -9.86
CA VAL A 113 2.41 4.48 -8.62
C VAL A 113 1.05 4.71 -7.99
N TYR A 114 -0.01 4.91 -8.78
CA TYR A 114 -1.37 5.12 -8.27
C TYR A 114 -1.93 3.85 -7.64
N THR A 115 -1.72 2.69 -8.27
CA THR A 115 -2.13 1.39 -7.71
C THR A 115 -1.35 1.08 -6.44
N PHE A 116 -0.03 1.32 -6.45
CA PHE A 116 0.79 1.24 -5.24
C PHE A 116 0.24 2.10 -4.11
N GLY A 117 -0.03 3.39 -4.39
CA GLY A 117 -0.57 4.33 -3.43
C GLY A 117 -1.92 3.89 -2.88
N LEU A 118 -2.82 3.44 -3.77
CA LEU A 118 -4.17 3.02 -3.45
C LEU A 118 -4.20 1.81 -2.49
N ILE A 119 -3.46 0.74 -2.79
CA ILE A 119 -3.47 -0.46 -1.93
C ILE A 119 -2.88 -0.18 -0.54
N HIS A 120 -1.85 0.67 -0.46
CA HIS A 120 -1.23 1.03 0.82
C HIS A 120 -2.08 2.02 1.61
N SER A 121 -2.78 2.95 0.95
CA SER A 121 -3.70 3.87 1.63
C SER A 121 -4.90 3.12 2.19
N ILE A 122 -5.47 2.16 1.44
CA ILE A 122 -6.54 1.26 1.94
C ILE A 122 -6.04 0.48 3.16
N SER A 123 -4.88 -0.17 3.07
CA SER A 123 -4.30 -0.91 4.19
C SER A 123 -4.09 -0.02 5.43
N GLY A 124 -3.58 1.19 5.23
CA GLY A 124 -3.38 2.18 6.29
C GLY A 124 -4.69 2.60 6.95
N VAL A 125 -5.73 2.88 6.17
CA VAL A 125 -7.08 3.21 6.67
C VAL A 125 -7.68 2.05 7.45
N LEU A 126 -7.58 0.82 6.95
CA LEU A 126 -8.07 -0.37 7.67
C LEU A 126 -7.33 -0.56 9.00
N GLY A 127 -6.01 -0.37 9.02
CA GLY A 127 -5.21 -0.41 10.24
C GLY A 127 -5.63 0.66 11.25
N ALA A 128 -5.84 1.89 10.77
CA ALA A 128 -6.29 3.01 11.58
C ALA A 128 -7.69 2.77 12.17
N LEU A 129 -8.65 2.32 11.36
CA LEU A 129 -10.01 1.99 11.81
C LEU A 129 -10.00 0.88 12.85
N TYR A 130 -9.33 -0.23 12.56
CA TYR A 130 -9.21 -1.36 13.49
C TYR A 130 -8.56 -0.94 14.83
N GLY A 131 -7.54 -0.07 14.77
CA GLY A 131 -6.88 0.48 15.95
C GLY A 131 -7.72 1.46 16.76
N SER A 132 -8.64 2.16 16.10
CA SER A 132 -9.59 3.04 16.77
C SER A 132 -10.64 2.26 17.55
N PHE A 133 -11.15 1.15 17.00
CA PHE A 133 -12.11 0.28 17.67
C PHE A 133 -11.50 -0.61 18.76
N ASN A 134 -10.20 -0.88 18.69
CA ASN A 134 -9.48 -1.72 19.65
C ASN A 134 -8.34 -0.94 20.31
N PRO A 135 -8.63 0.09 21.15
CA PRO A 135 -7.59 0.86 21.83
C PRO A 135 -6.81 -0.02 22.80
N LYS A 136 -5.49 0.19 22.91
CA LYS A 136 -4.74 -0.38 24.04
C LYS A 136 -5.12 0.41 25.29
N THR A 137 -5.59 -0.28 26.33
CA THR A 137 -5.64 0.30 27.68
C THR A 137 -4.23 0.75 28.03
N GLN A 138 -4.04 2.05 28.26
CA GLN A 138 -2.80 2.52 28.88
C GLN A 138 -2.83 1.98 30.31
N GLU A 139 -1.97 1.03 30.64
CA GLU A 139 -1.62 0.81 32.05
C GLU A 139 -1.11 2.14 32.57
N ILE A 140 -1.83 2.71 33.52
CA ILE A 140 -1.38 3.85 34.29
C ILE A 140 -0.17 3.33 35.05
N ASP A 141 1.04 3.75 34.67
CA ASP A 141 2.26 3.48 35.43
C ASP A 141 2.14 4.25 36.75
N GLU A 142 1.48 3.63 37.73
CA GLU A 142 1.48 4.04 39.13
C GLU A 142 2.88 3.80 39.72
N ARG A 143 3.90 4.47 39.19
CA ARG A 143 5.13 4.66 39.95
C ARG A 143 5.04 6.00 40.66
N PRO A 144 4.94 6.01 42.00
CA PRO A 144 5.10 7.25 42.74
C PRO A 144 6.50 7.79 42.44
N SER A 145 6.56 9.07 42.05
CA SER A 145 7.81 9.83 41.99
C SER A 145 8.49 9.71 43.35
N LYS A 146 9.65 9.05 43.38
CA LYS A 146 10.60 9.17 44.49
C LYS A 146 11.44 10.42 44.30
#